data_AF-A0A5C6P6Z6-F1
#
_entry.id   AF-A0A5C6P6Z6-F1
#
_cell.length_a   1.000
_cell.length_b   1.000
_cell.length_c   1.000
_cell.angle_alpha   90.00
_cell.angle_beta   90.00
_cell.angle_gamma   90.00
#
_symmetry.space_group_name_H-M   'P 1'
#
loop_
_entity.id
_entity.type
_entity.pdbx_description
1 polymer ?
#
loop_
_entity_poly.entity_id
_entity_poly.type
_entity_poly.pdbx_seq_one_letter_code
_entity_poly.pdbx_strand_id
1 'polypeptide(L)'
;MAHSKARVTDGKVTYPPGVKEISDKISKEEMVRRLKMVVKTFMDMDQDSEEEKELYLNLALHLASDFFLKHPDKDVRLLVACCLADIFRIYAPEAPYTSPDKLKDIFMFITRQLKGLEDTKSAQFNRYFYLLENIAWVKSYNICFELEDSNEIFTQLYRTLFQVINNGHNQKVHMHMVDLMSSIICEGDTVSQELLDTVLVNLVPAHKNLNKQAYDLAKALLKRTAQAIEPYITNFFNQVLMLGKTSVSDLSEHVFDLILELYNIDSHLLLSVLPQLEFKLKWL
;
A
#
# COMPACT_ATOMS: atom_id res chain seq x y z
N MET A 1 -27.79 14.55 -22.35
CA MET A 1 -26.34 14.26 -22.46
C MET A 1 -25.61 15.58 -22.44
N ALA A 2 -25.24 16.05 -21.24
CA ALA A 2 -24.46 17.27 -21.07
C ALA A 2 -23.01 16.86 -20.84
N HIS A 3 -22.18 17.04 -21.86
CA HIS A 3 -20.73 16.96 -21.70
C HIS A 3 -20.28 18.09 -20.78
N SER A 4 -19.92 17.75 -19.54
CA SER A 4 -19.18 18.65 -18.66
C SER A 4 -17.81 18.89 -19.29
N LYS A 5 -17.63 20.09 -19.85
CA LYS A 5 -16.34 20.59 -20.30
C LYS A 5 -15.45 20.72 -19.07
N ALA A 6 -14.40 19.91 -19.00
CA ALA A 6 -13.28 20.13 -18.08
C ALA A 6 -12.78 21.58 -18.26
N ARG A 7 -13.04 22.42 -17.25
CA ARG A 7 -12.37 23.71 -17.12
C ARG A 7 -10.92 23.42 -16.74
N VAL A 8 -10.05 23.32 -17.74
CA VAL A 8 -8.63 23.54 -17.53
C VAL A 8 -8.50 25.00 -17.15
N THR A 9 -8.47 25.29 -15.84
CA THR A 9 -8.09 26.61 -15.38
C THR A 9 -6.59 26.73 -15.61
N ASP A 10 -6.18 27.81 -16.25
CA ASP A 10 -4.79 28.24 -16.42
C ASP A 10 -4.27 28.71 -15.03
N GLY A 11 -4.22 27.76 -14.10
CA GLY A 11 -4.54 27.95 -12.71
C GLY A 11 -3.32 28.26 -11.87
N LYS A 12 -3.12 29.55 -11.58
CA LYS A 12 -2.14 30.01 -10.59
C LYS A 12 -2.27 29.18 -9.31
N VAL A 13 -1.17 28.59 -8.85
CA VAL A 13 -1.14 27.82 -7.60
C VAL A 13 -1.38 28.75 -6.42
N THR A 14 -2.43 28.48 -5.65
CA THR A 14 -2.72 29.19 -4.40
C THR A 14 -2.09 28.45 -3.23
N TYR A 15 -1.36 29.18 -2.39
CA TYR A 15 -0.70 28.65 -1.21
C TYR A 15 -1.42 29.11 0.06
N PRO A 16 -1.40 28.30 1.15
CA PRO A 16 -2.03 28.67 2.41
C PRO A 16 -1.49 29.99 2.98
N PRO A 17 -2.27 30.69 3.84
CA PRO A 17 -1.83 31.95 4.45
C PRO A 17 -0.43 31.83 5.10
N GLY A 18 0.46 32.75 4.75
CA GLY A 18 1.86 32.75 5.25
C GLY A 18 2.81 31.80 4.52
N VAL A 19 2.32 31.03 3.54
CA VAL A 19 3.14 30.18 2.67
C VAL A 19 3.35 30.91 1.34
N LYS A 20 4.61 31.21 1.02
CA LYS A 20 5.01 31.70 -0.30
C LYS A 20 5.21 30.52 -1.25
N GLU A 21 5.31 30.79 -2.55
CA GLU A 21 5.48 29.79 -3.61
C GLU A 21 6.62 28.79 -3.34
N ILE A 22 6.37 27.50 -3.53
CA ILE A 22 7.38 26.46 -3.37
C ILE A 22 7.94 26.15 -4.76
N SER A 23 9.23 26.42 -4.99
CA SER A 23 9.91 26.20 -6.28
C SER A 23 11.35 25.76 -6.10
N ASP A 24 12.05 25.50 -7.20
CA ASP A 24 13.48 25.14 -7.23
C ASP A 24 14.42 26.30 -6.81
N LYS A 25 13.90 27.53 -6.71
CA LYS A 25 14.67 28.75 -6.40
C LYS A 25 14.86 29.03 -4.91
N ILE A 26 14.25 28.25 -4.02
CA ILE A 26 14.33 28.47 -2.57
C ILE A 26 15.28 27.48 -1.90
N SER A 27 15.84 27.88 -0.75
CA SER A 27 16.67 26.97 0.05
C SER A 27 15.86 25.78 0.54
N LYS A 28 16.55 24.66 0.76
CA LYS A 28 15.95 23.44 1.33
C LYS A 28 15.22 23.72 2.64
N GLU A 29 15.84 24.47 3.55
CA GLU A 29 15.28 24.79 4.87
C GLU A 29 13.95 25.54 4.75
N GLU A 30 13.89 26.50 3.82
CA GLU A 30 12.68 27.27 3.56
C GLU A 30 11.60 26.43 2.86
N MET A 31 11.98 25.54 1.95
CA MET A 31 11.07 24.57 1.32
C MET A 31 10.43 23.66 2.36
N VAL A 32 11.23 23.06 3.24
CA VAL A 32 10.75 22.19 4.32
C VAL A 32 9.84 22.96 5.28
N ARG A 33 10.18 24.22 5.61
CA ARG A 33 9.35 25.08 6.46
C ARG A 33 7.97 25.31 5.82
N ARG A 34 7.93 25.63 4.54
CA ARG A 34 6.69 25.85 3.78
C ARG A 34 5.87 24.58 3.65
N LEU A 35 6.49 23.46 3.29
CA LEU A 35 5.81 22.16 3.18
C LEU A 35 5.20 21.72 4.52
N LYS A 36 5.86 21.97 5.66
CA LYS A 36 5.27 21.69 6.98
C LYS A 36 3.97 22.46 7.23
N MET A 37 3.88 23.71 6.75
CA MET A 37 2.65 24.49 6.84
C MET A 37 1.57 23.92 5.91
N VAL A 38 1.94 23.54 4.68
CA VAL A 38 1.02 22.90 3.72
C VAL A 38 0.49 21.57 4.24
N VAL A 39 1.34 20.73 4.84
CA VAL A 39 0.92 19.48 5.51
C VAL A 39 -0.11 19.78 6.59
N LYS A 40 0.11 20.80 7.42
CA LYS A 40 -0.85 21.17 8.46
C LYS A 40 -2.19 21.60 7.86
N THR A 41 -2.18 22.42 6.81
CA THR A 41 -3.40 22.83 6.13
C THR A 41 -4.17 21.62 5.59
N PHE A 42 -3.55 20.74 4.81
CA PHE A 42 -4.24 19.56 4.30
C PHE A 42 -4.67 18.57 5.39
N MET A 43 -3.92 18.44 6.48
CA MET A 43 -4.32 17.61 7.62
C MET A 43 -5.59 18.12 8.30
N ASP A 44 -5.72 19.44 8.46
CA ASP A 44 -6.85 20.08 9.13
C ASP A 44 -8.09 20.26 8.20
N MET A 45 -7.91 20.10 6.89
CA MET A 45 -8.98 20.25 5.89
C MET A 45 -10.01 19.11 5.95
N ASP A 46 -11.28 19.47 5.86
CA ASP A 46 -12.40 18.55 5.83
C ASP A 46 -12.78 18.19 4.38
N GLN A 47 -13.29 16.96 4.18
CA GLN A 47 -13.78 16.46 2.91
C GLN A 47 -14.99 17.27 2.38
N ASP A 48 -15.78 17.85 3.29
CA ASP A 48 -16.99 18.63 2.97
C ASP A 48 -16.69 20.10 2.61
N SER A 49 -15.43 20.55 2.71
CA SER A 49 -15.04 21.94 2.47
C SER A 49 -14.81 22.25 0.99
N GLU A 50 -15.90 22.36 0.21
CA GLU A 50 -15.82 22.58 -1.25
C GLU A 50 -15.06 23.85 -1.64
N GLU A 51 -15.24 24.96 -0.90
CA GLU A 51 -14.52 26.22 -1.18
C GLU A 51 -13.00 26.04 -1.04
N GLU A 52 -12.53 25.32 -0.01
CA GLU A 52 -11.11 25.06 0.19
C GLU A 52 -10.57 24.04 -0.81
N LYS A 53 -11.37 23.04 -1.19
CA LYS A 53 -11.04 22.06 -2.24
C LYS A 53 -10.82 22.74 -3.58
N GLU A 54 -11.70 23.65 -3.98
CA GLU A 54 -11.53 24.43 -5.21
C GLU A 54 -10.29 25.34 -5.12
N LEU A 55 -10.07 25.99 -3.97
CA LEU A 55 -8.97 26.91 -3.74
C LEU A 55 -7.59 26.23 -3.85
N TYR A 56 -7.45 25.03 -3.25
CA TYR A 56 -6.17 24.31 -3.18
C TYR A 56 -6.00 23.22 -4.23
N LEU A 57 -6.95 23.02 -5.15
CA LEU A 57 -6.85 22.02 -6.21
C LEU A 57 -5.56 22.14 -7.02
N ASN A 58 -5.19 23.35 -7.45
CA ASN A 58 -3.95 23.56 -8.21
C ASN A 58 -2.68 23.27 -7.38
N LEU A 59 -2.72 23.47 -6.06
CA LEU A 59 -1.63 23.08 -5.18
C LEU A 59 -1.54 21.56 -5.04
N ALA A 60 -2.68 20.87 -4.91
CA ALA A 60 -2.74 19.41 -4.86
C ALA A 60 -2.16 18.77 -6.13
N LEU A 61 -2.48 19.32 -7.31
CA LEU A 61 -1.91 18.90 -8.58
C LEU A 61 -0.41 19.22 -8.68
N HIS A 62 0.00 20.41 -8.21
CA HIS A 62 1.40 20.82 -8.23
C HIS A 62 2.30 19.96 -7.34
N LEU A 63 1.82 19.55 -6.16
CA LEU A 63 2.54 18.67 -5.23
C LEU A 63 2.81 17.27 -5.79
N ALA A 64 1.99 16.81 -6.74
CA ALA A 64 2.23 15.57 -7.45
C ALA A 64 3.29 15.70 -8.56
N SER A 65 3.84 16.88 -8.85
CA SER A 65 4.84 17.04 -9.92
C SER A 65 6.13 16.26 -9.66
N ASP A 66 6.83 15.90 -10.73
CA ASP A 66 8.09 15.14 -10.68
C ASP A 66 9.17 15.85 -9.85
N PHE A 67 9.13 17.18 -9.82
CA PHE A 67 9.97 18.00 -8.95
C PHE A 67 9.91 17.55 -7.49
N PHE A 68 8.71 17.23 -6.98
CA PHE A 68 8.52 16.77 -5.60
C PHE A 68 8.69 15.26 -5.47
N LEU A 69 8.10 14.46 -6.37
CA LEU A 69 8.14 12.99 -6.28
C LEU A 69 9.56 12.43 -6.38
N LYS A 70 10.42 13.10 -7.16
CA LYS A 70 11.83 12.71 -7.39
C LYS A 70 12.81 13.64 -6.68
N HIS A 71 12.35 14.49 -5.76
CA HIS A 71 13.20 15.44 -5.05
C HIS A 71 14.32 14.70 -4.28
N PRO A 72 15.59 15.16 -4.30
CA PRO A 72 16.71 14.43 -3.68
C PRO A 72 16.61 14.39 -2.14
N ASP A 73 15.98 15.39 -1.53
CA ASP A 73 15.85 15.47 -0.08
C ASP A 73 14.75 14.57 0.49
N LYS A 74 15.11 13.75 1.50
CA LYS A 74 14.19 12.79 2.13
C LYS A 74 13.05 13.45 2.92
N ASP A 75 13.31 14.59 3.56
CA ASP A 75 12.31 15.26 4.40
C ASP A 75 11.26 15.93 3.52
N VAL A 76 11.69 16.52 2.39
CA VAL A 76 10.78 17.02 1.35
C VAL A 76 9.87 15.90 0.84
N ARG A 77 10.42 14.76 0.43
CA ARG A 77 9.62 13.63 -0.06
C ARG A 77 8.63 13.11 0.99
N LEU A 78 9.03 13.04 2.26
CA LEU A 78 8.13 12.62 3.34
C LEU A 78 6.97 13.59 3.53
N LEU A 79 7.23 14.90 3.57
CA LEU A 79 6.18 15.91 3.70
C LEU A 79 5.21 15.87 2.51
N VAL A 80 5.74 15.72 1.29
CA VAL A 80 4.93 15.57 0.08
C VAL A 80 4.04 14.32 0.17
N ALA A 81 4.58 13.19 0.62
CA ALA A 81 3.77 11.97 0.77
C ALA A 81 2.63 12.15 1.79
N CYS A 82 2.86 12.83 2.90
CA CYS A 82 1.79 13.18 3.84
C CYS A 82 0.72 14.06 3.16
N CYS A 83 1.12 15.09 2.42
CA CYS A 83 0.16 15.92 1.67
C CYS A 83 -0.67 15.08 0.68
N LEU A 84 -0.03 14.19 -0.08
CA LEU A 84 -0.72 13.34 -1.07
C LEU A 84 -1.73 12.39 -0.39
N ALA A 85 -1.38 11.82 0.76
CA ALA A 85 -2.30 11.00 1.54
C ALA A 85 -3.53 11.81 2.00
N ASP A 86 -3.32 13.01 2.53
CA ASP A 86 -4.42 13.90 2.90
C ASP A 86 -5.25 14.38 1.70
N ILE A 87 -4.63 14.60 0.55
CA ILE A 87 -5.36 14.93 -0.68
C ILE A 87 -6.27 13.76 -1.08
N PHE A 88 -5.82 12.50 -1.01
CA PHE A 88 -6.72 11.37 -1.25
C PHE A 88 -7.86 11.31 -0.23
N ARG A 89 -7.61 11.66 1.04
CA ARG A 89 -8.65 11.75 2.08
C ARG A 89 -9.70 12.82 1.77
N ILE A 90 -9.25 14.03 1.45
CA ILE A 90 -10.11 15.22 1.24
C ILE A 90 -10.96 15.09 -0.01
N TYR A 91 -10.39 14.52 -1.08
CA TYR A 91 -11.08 14.43 -2.38
C TYR A 91 -11.78 13.09 -2.58
N ALA A 92 -11.74 12.16 -1.62
CA ALA A 92 -12.53 10.94 -1.72
C ALA A 92 -14.02 11.26 -1.98
N PRO A 93 -14.75 10.45 -2.75
CA PRO A 93 -14.29 9.25 -3.47
C PRO A 93 -13.55 9.56 -4.80
N GLU A 94 -13.57 10.80 -5.28
CA GLU A 94 -13.03 11.20 -6.59
C GLU A 94 -11.72 11.99 -6.45
N ALA A 95 -10.59 11.30 -6.49
CA ALA A 95 -9.28 11.93 -6.42
C ALA A 95 -9.04 12.93 -7.58
N PRO A 96 -8.29 14.03 -7.34
CA PRO A 96 -8.09 15.07 -8.36
C PRO A 96 -7.13 14.63 -9.49
N TYR A 97 -6.51 13.46 -9.38
CA TYR A 97 -5.55 12.93 -10.34
C TYR A 97 -6.25 11.99 -11.33
N THR A 98 -6.40 12.43 -12.58
CA THR A 98 -7.14 11.69 -13.62
C THR A 98 -6.27 10.82 -14.53
N SER A 99 -4.95 11.03 -14.53
CA SER A 99 -4.01 10.27 -15.37
C SER A 99 -3.63 8.95 -14.67
N PRO A 100 -3.84 7.77 -15.30
CA PRO A 100 -3.42 6.48 -14.76
C PRO A 100 -1.91 6.42 -14.45
N ASP A 101 -1.07 6.87 -15.37
CA ASP A 101 0.38 6.96 -15.17
C ASP A 101 0.73 7.81 -13.94
N LYS A 102 -0.01 8.91 -13.74
CA LYS A 102 0.24 9.80 -12.61
C LYS A 102 -0.15 9.18 -11.28
N LEU A 103 -1.27 8.45 -11.25
CA LEU A 103 -1.69 7.69 -10.06
C LEU A 103 -0.64 6.61 -9.73
N LYS A 104 -0.17 5.86 -10.74
CA LYS A 104 0.91 4.88 -10.56
C LYS A 104 2.15 5.53 -9.94
N ASP A 105 2.61 6.65 -10.49
CA ASP A 105 3.78 7.38 -9.97
C ASP A 105 3.63 7.79 -8.51
N ILE A 106 2.44 8.28 -8.13
CA ILE A 106 2.12 8.70 -6.77
C ILE A 106 2.12 7.51 -5.82
N PHE A 107 1.44 6.41 -6.14
CA PHE A 107 1.39 5.24 -5.25
C PHE A 107 2.73 4.53 -5.13
N MET A 108 3.49 4.41 -6.22
CA MET A 108 4.87 3.90 -6.17
C MET A 108 5.78 4.82 -5.36
N PHE A 109 5.57 6.15 -5.43
CA PHE A 109 6.24 7.10 -4.56
C PHE A 109 5.88 6.90 -3.09
N ILE A 110 4.60 6.81 -2.73
CA ILE A 110 4.15 6.56 -1.35
C ILE A 110 4.75 5.26 -0.83
N THR A 111 4.73 4.18 -1.62
CA THR A 111 5.35 2.89 -1.25
C THR A 111 6.83 3.05 -0.92
N ARG A 112 7.59 3.82 -1.71
CA ARG A 112 9.01 4.10 -1.41
C ARG A 112 9.19 4.84 -0.08
N GLN A 113 8.25 5.71 0.28
CA GLN A 113 8.31 6.45 1.55
C GLN A 113 7.99 5.56 2.75
N LEU A 114 7.17 4.51 2.60
CA LEU A 114 6.89 3.55 3.67
C LEU A 114 8.15 2.78 4.13
N LYS A 115 9.23 2.74 3.34
CA LYS A 115 10.54 2.23 3.78
C LYS A 115 11.07 2.94 5.03
N GLY A 116 10.70 4.21 5.24
CA GLY A 116 11.09 4.96 6.44
C GLY A 116 10.51 4.43 7.75
N LEU A 117 9.53 3.51 7.70
CA LEU A 117 9.01 2.83 8.89
C LEU A 117 10.03 1.89 9.52
N GLU A 118 11.04 1.42 8.79
CA GLU A 118 12.05 0.48 9.32
C GLU A 118 12.81 1.07 10.53
N ASP A 119 13.19 2.35 10.46
CA ASP A 119 13.91 3.04 11.53
C ASP A 119 12.96 3.68 12.56
N THR A 120 12.56 2.86 13.54
CA THR A 120 11.69 3.26 14.65
C THR A 120 12.30 4.27 15.61
N LYS A 121 13.62 4.51 15.53
CA LYS A 121 14.34 5.47 16.39
C LYS A 121 14.52 6.83 15.72
N SER A 122 14.20 6.94 14.43
CA SER A 122 14.26 8.19 13.68
C SER A 122 13.34 9.25 14.29
N ALA A 123 13.81 10.49 14.37
CA ALA A 123 12.99 11.64 14.76
C ALA A 123 11.79 11.87 13.82
N GLN A 124 11.81 11.30 12.61
CA GLN A 124 10.73 11.38 11.63
C GLN A 124 9.76 10.19 11.68
N PHE A 125 9.99 9.18 12.53
CA PHE A 125 9.19 7.95 12.57
C PHE A 125 7.69 8.23 12.71
N ASN A 126 7.30 9.16 13.58
CA ASN A 126 5.89 9.53 13.76
C ASN A 126 5.22 10.07 12.49
N ARG A 127 5.97 10.67 11.57
CA ARG A 127 5.43 11.12 10.26
C ARG A 127 5.24 9.96 9.30
N TYR A 128 6.16 8.99 9.29
CA TYR A 128 5.96 7.75 8.53
C TYR A 128 4.79 6.93 9.08
N PHE A 129 4.63 6.90 10.40
CA PHE A 129 3.47 6.30 11.05
C PHE A 129 2.17 6.99 10.65
N TYR A 130 2.12 8.32 10.68
CA TYR A 130 0.98 9.10 10.19
C TYR A 130 0.63 8.78 8.74
N LEU A 131 1.64 8.71 7.87
CA LEU A 131 1.45 8.35 6.46
C LEU A 131 0.77 6.97 6.33
N LEU A 132 1.26 5.96 7.05
CA LEU A 132 0.69 4.61 7.07
C LEU A 132 -0.76 4.61 7.61
N GLU A 133 -0.99 5.28 8.75
CA GLU A 133 -2.30 5.37 9.39
C GLU A 133 -3.33 5.99 8.44
N ASN A 134 -2.97 7.09 7.78
CA ASN A 134 -3.86 7.80 6.85
C ASN A 134 -4.22 6.93 5.63
N ILE A 135 -3.24 6.38 4.91
CA ILE A 135 -3.53 5.56 3.72
C ILE A 135 -4.28 4.27 4.04
N ALA A 136 -4.09 3.70 5.25
CA ALA A 136 -4.80 2.53 5.70
C ALA A 136 -6.27 2.86 6.03
N TRP A 137 -6.50 3.97 6.73
CA TRP A 137 -7.85 4.41 7.11
C TRP A 137 -8.68 4.82 5.89
N VAL A 138 -8.09 5.58 4.97
CA VAL A 138 -8.75 6.01 3.71
C VAL A 138 -8.86 4.87 2.71
N LYS A 139 -8.09 3.79 2.87
CA LYS A 139 -7.92 2.71 1.88
C LYS A 139 -7.48 3.25 0.51
N SER A 140 -6.58 4.23 0.51
CA SER A 140 -6.22 5.00 -0.70
C SER A 140 -5.72 4.11 -1.85
N TYR A 141 -5.07 2.98 -1.55
CA TYR A 141 -4.57 2.06 -2.58
C TYR A 141 -5.68 1.36 -3.39
N ASN A 142 -6.93 1.33 -2.92
CA ASN A 142 -8.04 0.78 -3.70
C ASN A 142 -8.30 1.56 -5.00
N ILE A 143 -7.87 2.84 -5.08
CA ILE A 143 -7.88 3.62 -6.33
C ILE A 143 -7.07 2.92 -7.43
N CYS A 144 -6.10 2.09 -7.08
CA CYS A 144 -5.26 1.39 -8.04
C CYS A 144 -5.95 0.21 -8.73
N PHE A 145 -7.13 -0.25 -8.30
CA PHE A 145 -7.77 -1.43 -8.92
C PHE A 145 -8.01 -1.27 -10.42
N GLU A 146 -8.36 -0.05 -10.85
CA GLU A 146 -8.63 0.28 -12.26
C GLU A 146 -7.35 0.53 -13.09
N LEU A 147 -6.15 0.45 -12.49
CA LEU A 147 -4.89 0.66 -13.19
C LEU A 147 -4.39 -0.66 -13.80
N GLU A 148 -3.91 -0.61 -15.04
CA GLU A 148 -3.31 -1.78 -15.71
C GLU A 148 -2.13 -2.37 -14.91
N ASP A 149 -1.36 -1.51 -14.25
CA ASP A 149 -0.19 -1.85 -13.43
C ASP A 149 -0.52 -2.13 -11.94
N SER A 150 -1.79 -2.32 -11.60
CA SER A 150 -2.25 -2.54 -10.21
C SER A 150 -1.46 -3.65 -9.50
N ASN A 151 -1.21 -4.75 -10.19
CA ASN A 151 -0.45 -5.87 -9.65
C ASN A 151 1.00 -5.50 -9.26
N GLU A 152 1.68 -4.70 -10.08
CA GLU A 152 3.03 -4.20 -9.77
C GLU A 152 3.01 -3.34 -8.50
N ILE A 153 2.04 -2.44 -8.41
CA ILE A 153 1.87 -1.52 -7.27
C ILE A 153 1.63 -2.30 -5.98
N PHE A 154 0.68 -3.24 -5.98
CA PHE A 154 0.33 -4.03 -4.80
C PHE A 154 1.46 -4.95 -4.38
N THR A 155 2.11 -5.62 -5.33
CA THR A 155 3.25 -6.51 -5.05
C THR A 155 4.39 -5.72 -4.40
N GLN A 156 4.71 -4.53 -4.93
CA GLN A 156 5.76 -3.69 -4.36
C GLN A 156 5.38 -3.14 -2.97
N LEU A 157 4.10 -2.82 -2.74
CA LEU A 157 3.59 -2.43 -1.43
C LEU A 157 3.80 -3.56 -0.42
N TYR A 158 3.33 -4.77 -0.72
CA TYR A 158 3.41 -5.92 0.18
C TYR A 158 4.86 -6.27 0.51
N ARG A 159 5.74 -6.36 -0.51
CA ARG A 159 7.18 -6.56 -0.31
C ARG A 159 7.75 -5.51 0.63
N THR A 160 7.38 -4.24 0.46
CA THR A 160 7.87 -3.16 1.31
C THR A 160 7.40 -3.33 2.76
N LEU A 161 6.12 -3.63 2.99
CA LEU A 161 5.58 -3.79 4.35
C LEU A 161 6.21 -4.98 5.09
N PHE A 162 6.37 -6.12 4.42
CA PHE A 162 7.06 -7.29 5.01
C PHE A 162 8.56 -7.06 5.24
N GLN A 163 9.21 -6.23 4.42
CA GLN A 163 10.61 -5.88 4.61
C GLN A 163 10.84 -4.95 5.81
N VAL A 164 9.97 -3.96 6.01
CA VAL A 164 10.20 -2.92 7.04
C VAL A 164 9.81 -3.39 8.43
N ILE A 165 8.83 -4.30 8.56
CA ILE A 165 8.28 -4.72 9.86
C ILE A 165 9.37 -5.35 10.74
N ASN A 166 9.49 -4.87 11.98
CA ASN A 166 10.51 -5.32 12.92
C ASN A 166 10.09 -5.16 14.39
N ASN A 167 10.92 -5.68 15.31
CA ASN A 167 10.61 -5.74 16.74
C ASN A 167 10.43 -4.37 17.42
N GLY A 168 10.82 -3.26 16.77
CA GLY A 168 10.61 -1.91 17.27
C GLY A 168 9.19 -1.39 17.04
N HIS A 169 8.39 -2.05 16.21
CA HIS A 169 7.03 -1.63 15.91
C HIS A 169 6.05 -2.01 17.02
N ASN A 170 5.10 -1.12 17.28
CA ASN A 170 4.00 -1.40 18.19
C ASN A 170 2.83 -2.06 17.46
N GLN A 171 1.84 -2.52 18.21
CA GLN A 171 0.66 -3.20 17.67
C GLN A 171 -0.14 -2.33 16.68
N LYS A 172 -0.11 -1.00 16.81
CA LYS A 172 -0.83 -0.11 15.88
C LYS A 172 -0.22 -0.15 14.48
N VAL A 173 1.10 -0.20 14.37
CA VAL A 173 1.78 -0.36 13.07
C VAL A 173 1.32 -1.66 12.40
N HIS A 174 1.35 -2.78 13.14
CA HIS A 174 0.84 -4.05 12.64
C HIS A 174 -0.61 -3.96 12.19
N MET A 175 -1.49 -3.34 13.00
CA MET A 175 -2.90 -3.18 12.67
C MET A 175 -3.11 -2.41 11.37
N HIS A 176 -2.48 -1.24 11.22
CA HIS A 176 -2.63 -0.43 9.99
C HIS A 176 -2.06 -1.14 8.75
N MET A 177 -0.95 -1.87 8.88
CA MET A 177 -0.43 -2.70 7.78
C MET A 177 -1.42 -3.80 7.39
N VAL A 178 -1.99 -4.51 8.36
CA VAL A 178 -3.00 -5.56 8.10
C VAL A 178 -4.25 -4.95 7.47
N ASP A 179 -4.77 -3.82 7.98
CA ASP A 179 -5.98 -3.21 7.44
C ASP A 179 -5.77 -2.73 5.99
N LEU A 180 -4.63 -2.10 5.70
CA LEU A 180 -4.25 -1.68 4.35
C LEU A 180 -4.16 -2.87 3.38
N MET A 181 -3.42 -3.91 3.75
CA MET A 181 -3.27 -5.11 2.91
C MET A 181 -4.61 -5.86 2.76
N SER A 182 -5.38 -6.00 3.84
CA SER A 182 -6.66 -6.71 3.83
C SER A 182 -7.66 -6.06 2.89
N SER A 183 -7.70 -4.72 2.86
CA SER A 183 -8.54 -3.97 1.92
C SER A 183 -8.31 -4.40 0.47
N ILE A 184 -7.04 -4.54 0.06
CA ILE A 184 -6.67 -4.93 -1.31
C ILE A 184 -7.16 -6.35 -1.64
N ILE A 185 -7.03 -7.30 -0.71
CA ILE A 185 -7.48 -8.70 -0.92
C ILE A 185 -9.00 -8.83 -0.90
N CYS A 186 -9.67 -8.12 0.01
CA CYS A 186 -11.11 -8.25 0.23
C CYS A 186 -11.94 -7.49 -0.81
N GLU A 187 -11.43 -6.36 -1.32
CA GLU A 187 -12.17 -5.47 -2.21
C GLU A 187 -11.68 -5.51 -3.66
N GLY A 188 -10.53 -6.15 -3.93
CA GLY A 188 -10.01 -6.34 -5.28
C GLY A 188 -10.65 -7.53 -6.01
N ASP A 189 -10.66 -7.48 -7.34
CA ASP A 189 -11.26 -8.53 -8.19
C ASP A 189 -10.47 -9.83 -8.20
N THR A 190 -9.15 -9.74 -8.07
CA THR A 190 -8.24 -10.89 -8.16
C THR A 190 -6.97 -10.69 -7.35
N VAL A 191 -6.38 -11.80 -6.89
CA VAL A 191 -5.05 -11.84 -6.29
C VAL A 191 -4.16 -12.65 -7.21
N SER A 192 -3.13 -12.01 -7.77
CA SER A 192 -2.15 -12.70 -8.61
C SER A 192 -1.31 -13.67 -7.79
N GLN A 193 -0.70 -14.66 -8.47
CA GLN A 193 0.23 -15.57 -7.82
C GLN A 193 1.44 -14.83 -7.24
N GLU A 194 1.97 -13.81 -7.94
CA GLU A 194 3.11 -13.02 -7.46
C GLU A 194 2.77 -12.29 -6.15
N LEU A 195 1.58 -11.67 -6.07
CA LEU A 195 1.11 -11.00 -4.87
C LEU A 195 0.91 -12.00 -3.72
N LEU A 196 0.29 -13.15 -4.01
CA LEU A 196 0.10 -14.22 -3.02
C LEU A 196 1.44 -14.72 -2.47
N ASP A 197 2.44 -14.89 -3.33
CA ASP A 197 3.77 -15.34 -2.94
C ASP A 197 4.47 -14.36 -2.00
N THR A 198 4.22 -13.05 -2.14
CA THR A 198 4.74 -12.05 -1.18
C THR A 198 4.27 -12.27 0.25
N VAL A 199 3.11 -12.92 0.44
CA VAL A 199 2.56 -13.28 1.75
C VAL A 199 3.07 -14.64 2.18
N LEU A 200 2.92 -15.67 1.32
CA LEU A 200 3.22 -17.06 1.64
C LEU A 200 4.71 -17.31 1.91
N VAL A 201 5.62 -16.57 1.26
CA VAL A 201 7.07 -16.70 1.49
C VAL A 201 7.45 -16.51 2.97
N ASN A 202 6.71 -15.67 3.71
CA ASN A 202 6.97 -15.40 5.13
C ASN A 202 6.59 -16.58 6.05
N LEU A 203 5.83 -17.56 5.56
CA LEU A 203 5.48 -18.78 6.29
C LEU A 203 6.53 -19.88 6.13
N VAL A 204 7.39 -19.80 5.10
CA VAL A 204 8.43 -20.80 4.85
C VAL A 204 9.38 -20.86 6.05
N PRO A 205 9.76 -22.06 6.56
CA PRO A 205 10.53 -22.20 7.79
C PRO A 205 11.82 -21.37 7.84
N ALA A 206 12.56 -21.30 6.72
CA ALA A 206 13.77 -20.49 6.62
C ALA A 206 13.50 -18.99 6.84
N HIS A 207 12.44 -18.45 6.23
CA HIS A 207 12.06 -17.05 6.38
C HIS A 207 11.45 -16.75 7.75
N LYS A 208 10.58 -17.64 8.25
CA LYS A 208 9.98 -17.54 9.59
C LYS A 208 11.04 -17.45 10.70
N ASN A 209 12.11 -18.24 10.59
CA ASN A 209 13.20 -18.24 11.57
C ASN A 209 14.05 -16.96 11.52
N LEU A 210 14.19 -16.33 10.34
CA LEU A 210 14.95 -15.10 10.16
C LEU A 210 14.15 -13.86 10.54
N ASN A 211 12.86 -13.80 10.22
CA ASN A 211 12.01 -12.65 10.49
C ASN A 211 10.64 -13.07 11.04
N LYS A 212 10.58 -13.22 12.37
CA LYS A 212 9.35 -13.54 13.09
C LYS A 212 8.25 -12.47 12.94
N GLN A 213 8.61 -11.20 12.78
CA GLN A 213 7.63 -10.11 12.66
C GLN A 213 6.91 -10.14 11.32
N ALA A 214 7.62 -10.44 10.24
CA ALA A 214 7.01 -10.66 8.93
C ALA A 214 6.09 -11.89 8.94
N TYR A 215 6.51 -12.97 9.61
CA TYR A 215 5.66 -14.15 9.83
C TYR A 215 4.37 -13.81 10.60
N ASP A 216 4.48 -13.11 11.74
CA ASP A 216 3.33 -12.75 12.57
C ASP A 216 2.37 -11.79 11.81
N LEU A 217 2.92 -10.89 10.98
CA LEU A 217 2.14 -10.03 10.09
C LEU A 217 1.39 -10.84 9.02
N ALA A 218 2.08 -11.79 8.35
CA ALA A 218 1.48 -12.64 7.31
C ALA A 218 0.36 -13.52 7.90
N LYS A 219 0.59 -14.09 9.08
CA LYS A 219 -0.42 -14.84 9.84
C LYS A 219 -1.65 -13.99 10.16
N ALA A 220 -1.45 -12.76 10.63
CA ALA A 220 -2.56 -11.86 10.94
C ALA A 220 -3.37 -11.49 9.69
N LEU A 221 -2.68 -11.23 8.57
CA LEU A 221 -3.29 -10.95 7.28
C LEU A 221 -4.13 -12.12 6.79
N LEU A 222 -3.54 -13.31 6.68
CA LEU A 222 -4.22 -14.52 6.19
C LEU A 222 -5.44 -14.89 7.05
N LYS A 223 -5.35 -14.72 8.37
CA LYS A 223 -6.49 -14.93 9.26
C LYS A 223 -7.60 -13.90 9.02
N ARG A 224 -7.25 -12.64 8.77
CA ARG A 224 -8.24 -11.57 8.51
C ARG A 224 -8.94 -11.76 7.16
N THR A 225 -8.24 -12.28 6.16
CA THR A 225 -8.73 -12.39 4.78
C THR A 225 -9.09 -13.82 4.37
N ALA A 226 -9.22 -14.76 5.33
CA ALA A 226 -9.32 -16.19 5.06
C ALA A 226 -10.39 -16.57 4.03
N GLN A 227 -11.57 -15.95 4.10
CA GLN A 227 -12.65 -16.19 3.14
C GLN A 227 -12.33 -15.68 1.73
N ALA A 228 -11.73 -14.48 1.64
CA ALA A 228 -11.41 -13.84 0.37
C ALA A 228 -10.20 -14.49 -0.31
N ILE A 229 -9.20 -14.93 0.47
CA ILE A 229 -7.94 -15.44 -0.07
C ILE A 229 -7.93 -16.94 -0.38
N GLU A 230 -8.84 -17.72 0.22
CA GLU A 230 -8.92 -19.19 0.05
C GLU A 230 -8.95 -19.63 -1.42
N PRO A 231 -9.72 -19.02 -2.35
CA PRO A 231 -9.77 -19.49 -3.73
C PRO A 231 -8.41 -19.43 -4.44
N TYR A 232 -7.59 -18.42 -4.13
CA TYR A 232 -6.27 -18.24 -4.72
C TYR A 232 -5.25 -19.23 -4.14
N ILE A 233 -5.33 -19.49 -2.83
CA ILE A 233 -4.54 -20.54 -2.16
C ILE A 233 -4.88 -21.91 -2.74
N THR A 234 -6.18 -22.20 -2.91
CA THR A 234 -6.67 -23.44 -3.51
C THR A 234 -6.18 -23.59 -4.95
N ASN A 235 -6.22 -22.53 -5.76
CA ASN A 235 -5.69 -22.57 -7.12
C ASN A 235 -4.17 -22.84 -7.12
N PHE A 236 -3.39 -22.16 -6.27
CA PHE A 236 -1.96 -22.40 -6.12
C PHE A 236 -1.65 -23.88 -5.86
N PHE A 237 -2.27 -24.47 -4.83
CA PHE A 237 -2.04 -25.88 -4.50
C PHE A 237 -2.55 -26.84 -5.58
N ASN A 238 -3.65 -26.53 -6.27
CA ASN A 238 -4.12 -27.36 -7.37
C ASN A 238 -3.09 -27.39 -8.53
N GLN A 239 -2.56 -26.24 -8.93
CA GLN A 239 -1.55 -26.18 -9.98
C GLN A 239 -0.29 -26.98 -9.61
N VAL A 240 0.17 -26.88 -8.36
CA VAL A 240 1.41 -27.56 -7.92
C VAL A 240 1.18 -29.04 -7.61
N LEU A 241 0.21 -29.38 -6.76
CA LEU A 241 -0.02 -30.75 -6.29
C LEU A 241 -0.70 -31.61 -7.34
N MET A 242 -1.79 -31.13 -7.94
CA MET A 242 -2.61 -31.95 -8.85
C MET A 242 -2.08 -31.94 -10.28
N LEU A 243 -1.64 -30.78 -10.77
CA LEU A 243 -1.17 -30.63 -12.15
C LEU A 243 0.36 -30.72 -12.29
N GLY A 244 1.12 -30.72 -11.18
CA GLY A 244 2.58 -30.83 -11.21
C GLY A 244 3.30 -29.61 -11.79
N LYS A 245 2.64 -28.45 -11.87
CA LYS A 245 3.21 -27.24 -12.46
C LYS A 245 4.03 -26.46 -11.43
N THR A 246 5.27 -26.87 -11.23
CA THR A 246 6.20 -26.21 -10.28
C THR A 246 6.69 -24.84 -10.75
N SER A 247 6.61 -24.53 -12.04
CA SER A 247 7.02 -23.22 -12.59
C SER A 247 6.05 -22.07 -12.27
N VAL A 248 4.95 -22.34 -11.56
CA VAL A 248 3.95 -21.34 -11.20
C VAL A 248 4.45 -20.42 -10.07
N SER A 249 5.31 -20.94 -9.20
CA SER A 249 5.88 -20.20 -8.06
C SER A 249 7.16 -20.87 -7.57
N ASP A 250 8.13 -20.07 -7.13
CA ASP A 250 9.33 -20.56 -6.44
C ASP A 250 8.98 -21.23 -5.09
N LEU A 251 7.78 -21.00 -4.55
CA LEU A 251 7.32 -21.63 -3.30
C LEU A 251 6.81 -23.07 -3.50
N SER A 252 6.83 -23.59 -4.74
CA SER A 252 6.33 -24.93 -5.06
C SER A 252 7.04 -26.05 -4.30
N GLU A 253 8.30 -25.86 -3.90
CA GLU A 253 9.06 -26.84 -3.11
C GLU A 253 8.65 -26.87 -1.62
N HIS A 254 7.95 -25.83 -1.15
CA HIS A 254 7.56 -25.66 0.26
C HIS A 254 6.09 -25.99 0.54
N VAL A 255 5.37 -26.61 -0.40
CA VAL A 255 3.91 -26.82 -0.30
C VAL A 255 3.47 -27.52 0.98
N PHE A 256 4.20 -28.52 1.47
CA PHE A 256 3.84 -29.24 2.70
C PHE A 256 4.06 -28.41 3.95
N ASP A 257 5.13 -27.62 4.00
CA ASP A 257 5.38 -26.68 5.10
C ASP A 257 4.29 -25.60 5.13
N LEU A 258 3.92 -25.08 3.96
CA LEU A 258 2.86 -24.10 3.81
C LEU A 258 1.49 -24.65 4.24
N ILE A 259 1.15 -25.89 3.86
CA ILE A 259 -0.09 -26.55 4.31
C ILE A 259 -0.13 -26.61 5.85
N LEU A 260 0.96 -27.04 6.49
CA LEU A 260 0.98 -27.12 7.95
C LEU A 260 0.80 -25.75 8.61
N GLU A 261 1.50 -24.72 8.13
CA GLU A 261 1.37 -23.36 8.66
C GLU A 261 -0.04 -22.80 8.42
N LEU A 262 -0.59 -22.94 7.22
CA LEU A 262 -1.93 -22.45 6.87
C LEU A 262 -3.02 -23.10 7.73
N TYR A 263 -2.93 -24.42 7.97
CA TYR A 263 -3.87 -25.12 8.84
C TYR A 263 -3.86 -24.56 10.27
N ASN A 264 -2.67 -24.23 10.79
CA ASN A 264 -2.50 -23.66 12.12
C ASN A 264 -2.96 -22.19 12.22
N ILE A 265 -3.06 -21.48 11.09
CA ILE A 265 -3.55 -20.10 11.03
C ILE A 265 -5.08 -20.10 11.04
N ASP A 266 -5.68 -20.79 10.07
CA ASP A 266 -7.12 -20.97 9.93
C ASP A 266 -7.40 -22.17 9.01
N SER A 267 -8.12 -23.18 9.52
CA SER A 267 -8.45 -24.39 8.75
C SER A 267 -9.26 -24.10 7.48
N HIS A 268 -9.99 -22.98 7.42
CA HIS A 268 -10.72 -22.57 6.21
C HIS A 268 -9.79 -22.33 5.03
N LEU A 269 -8.55 -21.88 5.25
CA LEU A 269 -7.57 -21.63 4.18
C LEU A 269 -7.24 -22.88 3.35
N LEU A 270 -7.57 -24.08 3.86
CA LEU A 270 -7.30 -25.36 3.22
C LEU A 270 -8.58 -26.14 2.92
N LEU A 271 -9.75 -25.49 2.97
CA LEU A 271 -11.05 -26.15 2.80
C LEU A 271 -11.10 -27.04 1.55
N SER A 272 -10.60 -26.52 0.43
CA SER A 272 -10.57 -27.23 -0.85
C SER A 272 -9.24 -27.95 -1.14
N VAL A 273 -8.25 -27.81 -0.25
CA VAL A 273 -6.91 -28.41 -0.38
C VAL A 273 -6.84 -29.78 0.30
N LEU A 274 -7.52 -29.96 1.44
CA LEU A 274 -7.54 -31.23 2.16
C LEU A 274 -8.02 -32.43 1.31
N PRO A 275 -9.08 -32.31 0.48
CA PRO A 275 -9.48 -33.39 -0.43
C PRO A 275 -8.40 -33.74 -1.48
N GLN A 276 -7.60 -32.77 -1.90
CA GLN A 276 -6.50 -32.98 -2.85
C GLN A 276 -5.37 -33.81 -2.22
N LEU A 277 -5.08 -33.57 -0.93
CA LEU A 277 -4.12 -34.37 -0.15
C LEU A 277 -4.61 -35.80 0.05
N GLU A 278 -5.90 -35.98 0.37
CA GLU A 278 -6.49 -37.32 0.48
C GLU A 278 -6.35 -38.09 -0.84
N PHE A 279 -6.60 -37.42 -1.98
CA PHE A 279 -6.40 -38.02 -3.29
C PHE A 279 -4.94 -38.44 -3.50
N LYS A 280 -3.96 -37.57 -3.23
CA LYS A 280 -2.53 -37.88 -3.37
C LYS A 280 -2.10 -39.08 -2.53
N LEU A 281 -2.57 -39.19 -1.28
CA LEU A 281 -2.24 -40.30 -0.39
C LEU A 281 -2.76 -41.65 -0.88
N LYS A 282 -3.82 -41.68 -1.71
CA LYS A 282 -4.34 -42.92 -2.32
C LYS A 282 -3.47 -43.45 -3.48
N TRP A 283 -2.55 -42.62 -3.99
CA TRP A 283 -1.68 -42.94 -5.14
C TRP A 283 -0.19 -43.00 -4.76
N LEU A 284 0.14 -42.87 -3.48
CA LEU A 284 1.44 -43.18 -2.89
C LEU A 284 1.44 -44.61 -2.36
#